data_AF-A0A494JB50-F1
#
_entry.id   AF-A0A494JB50-F1
#
_cell.length_a   1.000
_cell.length_b   1.000
_cell.length_c   1.000
_cell.angle_alpha   90.00
_cell.angle_beta   90.00
_cell.angle_gamma   90.00
#
_symmetry.space_group_name_H-M   'P 1'
#
loop_
_entity.id
_entity.type
_entity.pdbx_description
1 polymer ?
#
loop_
_entity_poly.entity_id
_entity_poly.type
_entity_poly.pdbx_seq_one_letter_code
_entity_poly.pdbx_strand_id
1 'polypeptide(L)'
;MIDDERQINYFKEIAQNQFLLMSINEFGDDALNAVPFLTDNITEIYKHLDYNSFENVIICIGMNEDDVLCDYDSNIIKEINSINLFATQAGNKILIEVQRCGKYRIIIDADININLIAGKSIVYSYVKKTDEELFYIKDKISKLPAIPGADTYFSIQTFKKLEDALEQYAIKRVLYSECPFLKSAWLTDDKIFFKPKPEAILRDSLTDFLKITFRAEVRPEQIVDTSHPVDIKVTWSTVNRVALIEIKWLGKSLSAIGADNFSSNYTDARAREGAQQLSEYLDANKIQIPDKNTKGYLVVFDARRKGTNTNTNSIDAEKGHHYRNAEIIYNPKYDELRTDFAKPVRLFMEPKITY
;
A
#
# COMPACT_ATOMS: atom_id res chain seq x y z
N MET A 1 5.92 -13.39 12.36
CA MET A 1 5.37 -14.36 11.39
C MET A 1 4.31 -15.25 12.05
N ILE A 2 4.63 -16.00 13.11
CA ILE A 2 3.65 -16.81 13.88
C ILE A 2 2.49 -15.99 14.47
N ASP A 3 2.77 -14.77 14.95
CA ASP A 3 1.75 -13.91 15.56
C ASP A 3 0.73 -13.33 14.55
N ASP A 4 1.16 -13.07 13.31
CA ASP A 4 0.32 -12.44 12.28
C ASP A 4 -0.74 -13.44 11.79
N GLU A 5 -0.34 -14.66 11.46
CA GLU A 5 -1.27 -15.73 11.10
C GLU A 5 -2.22 -16.08 12.26
N ARG A 6 -1.71 -16.07 13.50
CA ARG A 6 -2.55 -16.27 14.69
C ARG A 6 -3.59 -15.17 14.83
N GLN A 7 -3.22 -13.91 14.57
CA GLN A 7 -4.13 -12.78 14.63
C GLN A 7 -5.20 -12.85 13.53
N ILE A 8 -4.81 -13.18 12.28
CA ILE A 8 -5.77 -13.40 11.18
C ILE A 8 -6.73 -14.53 11.55
N ASN A 9 -6.21 -15.66 12.03
CA ASN A 9 -7.06 -16.80 12.40
C ASN A 9 -8.05 -16.44 13.50
N TYR A 10 -7.63 -15.65 14.49
CA TYR A 10 -8.51 -15.16 15.55
C TYR A 10 -9.62 -14.24 15.00
N PHE A 11 -9.27 -13.29 14.14
CA PHE A 11 -10.27 -12.42 13.51
C PHE A 11 -11.22 -13.22 12.62
N LYS A 12 -10.68 -14.07 11.74
CA LYS A 12 -11.47 -14.98 10.90
C LYS A 12 -12.45 -15.81 11.71
N GLU A 13 -12.06 -16.35 12.86
CA GLU A 13 -12.95 -17.12 13.75
C GLU A 13 -14.10 -16.27 14.29
N ILE A 14 -13.86 -15.00 14.63
CA ILE A 14 -14.93 -14.07 15.04
C ILE A 14 -15.91 -13.85 13.89
N ALA A 15 -15.41 -13.55 12.69
CA ALA A 15 -16.25 -13.35 11.50
C ALA A 15 -17.05 -14.61 11.16
N GLN A 16 -16.40 -15.78 11.17
CA GLN A 16 -17.01 -17.09 10.97
C GLN A 16 -18.16 -17.32 11.96
N ASN A 17 -17.95 -17.14 13.26
CA ASN A 17 -18.97 -17.38 14.27
C ASN A 17 -20.18 -16.44 14.14
N GLN A 18 -19.93 -15.16 13.86
CA GLN A 18 -21.01 -14.18 13.65
C GLN A 18 -21.87 -14.55 12.43
N PHE A 19 -21.24 -15.06 11.38
CA PHE A 19 -21.87 -15.35 10.11
C PHE A 19 -22.51 -16.75 10.03
N LEU A 20 -21.91 -17.74 10.71
CA LEU A 20 -22.34 -19.14 10.71
C LEU A 20 -23.77 -19.28 11.22
N LEU A 21 -24.11 -18.60 12.32
CA LEU A 21 -25.46 -18.67 12.88
C LEU A 21 -26.52 -18.16 11.90
N MET A 22 -26.22 -17.06 11.18
CA MET A 22 -27.12 -16.51 10.17
C MET A 22 -27.31 -17.49 9.00
N SER A 23 -26.23 -18.18 8.62
CA SER A 23 -26.22 -19.14 7.51
C SER A 23 -26.97 -20.41 7.82
N ILE A 24 -26.79 -20.98 9.01
CA ILE A 24 -27.49 -22.19 9.44
C ILE A 24 -29.01 -21.96 9.45
N ASN A 25 -29.46 -20.78 9.89
CA ASN A 25 -30.88 -20.44 9.91
C ASN A 25 -31.51 -20.42 8.51
N GLU A 26 -30.72 -20.13 7.46
CA GLU A 26 -31.23 -19.99 6.09
C GLU A 26 -30.99 -21.21 5.20
N PHE A 27 -29.84 -21.86 5.37
CA PHE A 27 -29.37 -22.95 4.53
C PHE A 27 -29.18 -24.27 5.27
N GLY A 28 -29.51 -24.32 6.56
CA GLY A 28 -29.40 -25.55 7.37
C GLY A 28 -27.96 -26.03 7.54
N ASP A 29 -27.80 -27.35 7.66
CA ASP A 29 -26.51 -27.98 7.94
C ASP A 29 -25.48 -27.80 6.80
N ASP A 30 -25.93 -27.51 5.57
CA ASP A 30 -25.01 -27.23 4.45
C ASP A 30 -24.13 -26.00 4.72
N ALA A 31 -24.62 -25.05 5.52
CA ALA A 31 -23.86 -23.88 5.94
C ALA A 31 -22.63 -24.22 6.80
N LEU A 32 -22.67 -25.33 7.56
CA LEU A 32 -21.58 -25.73 8.48
C LEU A 32 -20.25 -25.92 7.74
N ASN A 33 -20.30 -26.35 6.48
CA ASN A 33 -19.13 -26.53 5.64
C ASN A 33 -18.87 -25.34 4.71
N ALA A 34 -19.92 -24.70 4.21
CA ALA A 34 -19.80 -23.58 3.28
C ALA A 34 -19.18 -22.33 3.91
N VAL A 35 -19.53 -22.03 5.17
CA VAL A 35 -19.02 -20.84 5.89
C VAL A 35 -17.50 -20.92 6.13
N PRO A 36 -16.95 -21.98 6.75
CA PRO A 36 -15.50 -22.08 6.93
C PRO A 36 -14.76 -22.09 5.59
N PHE A 37 -15.27 -22.82 4.60
CA PHE A 37 -14.66 -22.89 3.28
C PHE A 37 -14.60 -21.52 2.60
N LEU A 38 -15.68 -20.74 2.63
CA LEU A 38 -15.67 -19.39 2.07
C LEU A 38 -14.66 -18.49 2.78
N THR A 39 -14.69 -18.44 4.11
CA THR A 39 -13.83 -17.55 4.90
C THR A 39 -12.35 -17.90 4.81
N ASP A 40 -12.01 -19.19 4.69
CA ASP A 40 -10.66 -19.64 4.36
C ASP A 40 -10.25 -19.15 2.97
N ASN A 41 -11.14 -19.27 1.98
CA ASN A 41 -10.88 -18.77 0.63
C ASN A 41 -10.79 -17.24 0.56
N ILE A 42 -11.57 -16.47 1.33
CA ILE A 42 -11.43 -15.00 1.39
C ILE A 42 -10.00 -14.64 1.85
N THR A 43 -9.54 -15.30 2.93
CA THR A 43 -8.19 -15.10 3.46
C THR A 43 -7.14 -15.42 2.40
N GLU A 44 -7.27 -16.56 1.73
CA GLU A 44 -6.32 -17.04 0.72
C GLU A 44 -6.33 -16.13 -0.53
N ILE A 45 -7.51 -15.73 -1.02
CA ILE A 45 -7.67 -14.76 -2.10
C ILE A 45 -6.98 -13.44 -1.73
N TYR A 46 -7.18 -12.91 -0.52
CA TYR A 46 -6.58 -11.64 -0.08
C TYR A 46 -5.05 -11.67 0.11
N LYS A 47 -4.43 -12.86 0.16
CA LYS A 47 -2.97 -12.98 0.05
C LYS A 47 -2.48 -12.65 -1.36
N HIS A 48 -3.28 -12.95 -2.38
CA HIS A 48 -2.92 -12.82 -3.80
C HIS A 48 -3.59 -11.66 -4.53
N LEU A 49 -4.74 -11.19 -4.06
CA LEU A 49 -5.48 -10.06 -4.60
C LEU A 49 -5.17 -8.80 -3.77
N ASP A 50 -4.79 -7.70 -4.43
CA ASP A 50 -4.79 -6.40 -3.78
C ASP A 50 -6.21 -5.83 -3.71
N TYR A 51 -7.01 -6.32 -2.78
CA TYR A 51 -8.43 -5.95 -2.65
C TYR A 51 -8.64 -4.43 -2.47
N ASN A 52 -7.66 -3.70 -1.91
CA ASN A 52 -7.69 -2.24 -1.76
C ASN A 52 -7.58 -1.49 -3.11
N SER A 53 -7.19 -2.17 -4.19
CA SER A 53 -7.19 -1.59 -5.54
C SER A 53 -8.57 -1.55 -6.18
N PHE A 54 -9.55 -2.30 -5.64
CA PHE A 54 -10.93 -2.32 -6.12
C PHE A 54 -11.83 -1.46 -5.24
N GLU A 55 -12.86 -0.85 -5.82
CA GLU A 55 -13.92 -0.16 -5.08
C GLU A 55 -14.87 -1.15 -4.41
N ASN A 56 -15.05 -2.33 -5.01
CA ASN A 56 -15.85 -3.41 -4.44
C ASN A 56 -15.26 -4.78 -4.79
N VAL A 57 -15.12 -5.63 -3.77
CA VAL A 57 -14.73 -7.04 -3.92
C VAL A 57 -15.84 -7.91 -3.38
N ILE A 58 -16.40 -8.79 -4.22
CA ILE A 58 -17.49 -9.70 -3.86
C ILE A 58 -16.95 -11.12 -4.00
N ILE A 59 -17.08 -11.92 -2.94
CA ILE A 59 -16.63 -13.30 -2.91
C ILE A 59 -17.80 -14.16 -2.47
N CYS A 60 -18.11 -15.22 -3.23
CA CYS A 60 -19.28 -16.03 -2.99
C CYS A 60 -19.00 -17.53 -3.16
N ILE A 61 -19.82 -18.34 -2.49
CA ILE A 61 -19.89 -19.78 -2.70
C ILE A 61 -21.33 -20.21 -2.91
N GLY A 62 -21.58 -20.99 -3.95
CA GLY A 62 -22.88 -21.57 -4.23
C GLY A 62 -23.25 -22.66 -3.23
N MET A 63 -24.52 -22.70 -2.85
CA MET A 63 -25.02 -23.82 -2.07
C MET A 63 -25.08 -25.10 -2.94
N ASN A 64 -25.28 -24.94 -4.25
CA ASN A 64 -25.12 -25.98 -5.27
C ASN A 64 -23.99 -25.62 -6.25
N GLU A 65 -23.34 -26.63 -6.86
CA GLU A 65 -22.11 -26.47 -7.65
C GLU A 65 -22.27 -25.63 -8.93
N ASP A 66 -23.50 -25.46 -9.44
CA ASP A 66 -23.76 -24.82 -10.73
C ASP A 66 -24.54 -23.48 -10.66
N ASP A 67 -24.87 -22.99 -9.47
CA ASP A 67 -26.00 -22.07 -9.33
C ASP A 67 -25.69 -20.56 -9.24
N VAL A 68 -24.42 -20.15 -9.08
CA VAL A 68 -24.15 -18.76 -8.66
C VAL A 68 -23.98 -17.79 -9.83
N LEU A 69 -23.15 -18.14 -10.81
CA LEU A 69 -22.87 -17.27 -11.96
C LEU A 69 -23.61 -17.68 -13.24
N CYS A 70 -24.49 -18.69 -13.18
CA CYS A 70 -25.23 -19.19 -14.34
C CYS A 70 -26.16 -18.15 -14.98
N ASP A 71 -26.57 -17.13 -14.21
CA ASP A 71 -27.43 -16.04 -14.66
C ASP A 71 -26.66 -14.91 -15.40
N TYR A 72 -25.32 -14.99 -15.47
CA TYR A 72 -24.47 -14.03 -16.19
C TYR A 72 -24.03 -14.58 -17.56
N ASP A 73 -23.72 -13.68 -18.49
CA ASP A 73 -23.22 -14.07 -19.81
C ASP A 73 -21.89 -14.84 -19.67
N SER A 74 -21.85 -16.05 -20.23
CA SER A 74 -20.64 -16.88 -20.26
C SER A 74 -19.40 -16.16 -20.83
N ASN A 75 -19.58 -15.18 -21.72
CA ASN A 75 -18.47 -14.44 -22.32
C ASN A 75 -17.76 -13.48 -21.37
N ILE A 76 -18.43 -13.06 -20.28
CA ILE A 76 -17.84 -12.16 -19.28
C ILE A 76 -17.22 -12.93 -18.10
N ILE A 77 -17.49 -14.24 -18.00
CA ILE A 77 -16.98 -15.11 -16.95
C ILE A 77 -15.60 -15.62 -17.37
N LYS A 78 -14.59 -15.41 -16.51
CA LYS A 78 -13.25 -15.98 -16.69
C LYS A 78 -13.00 -17.05 -15.65
N GLU A 79 -12.49 -18.20 -16.08
CA GLU A 79 -12.05 -19.26 -15.18
C GLU A 79 -10.59 -19.01 -14.75
N ILE A 80 -10.35 -19.05 -13.45
CA ILE A 80 -9.02 -18.96 -12.85
C ILE A 80 -8.71 -20.31 -12.21
N ASN A 81 -7.70 -20.98 -12.79
CA ASN A 81 -7.24 -22.31 -12.36
C ASN A 81 -6.09 -22.26 -11.33
N SER A 82 -5.60 -21.06 -10.99
CA SER A 82 -4.54 -20.87 -10.01
C SER A 82 -4.74 -19.55 -9.27
N ILE A 83 -4.67 -19.61 -7.94
CA ILE A 83 -4.86 -18.45 -7.09
C ILE A 83 -3.80 -17.35 -7.31
N ASN A 84 -2.60 -17.72 -7.80
CA ASN A 84 -1.55 -16.75 -8.11
C ASN A 84 -1.97 -15.75 -9.20
N LEU A 85 -2.90 -16.14 -10.09
CA LEU A 85 -3.39 -15.28 -11.16
C LEU A 85 -4.24 -14.10 -10.64
N PHE A 86 -4.69 -14.13 -9.38
CA PHE A 86 -5.35 -12.98 -8.75
C PHE A 86 -4.44 -11.74 -8.67
N ALA A 87 -3.12 -11.94 -8.63
CA ALA A 87 -2.16 -10.83 -8.61
C ALA A 87 -2.14 -9.99 -9.90
N THR A 88 -2.71 -10.53 -10.98
CA THR A 88 -2.75 -9.86 -12.30
C THR A 88 -4.09 -9.20 -12.60
N GLN A 89 -5.09 -9.36 -11.72
CA GLN A 89 -6.42 -8.82 -11.94
C GLN A 89 -6.48 -7.35 -11.56
N ALA A 90 -7.14 -6.55 -12.39
CA ALA A 90 -7.34 -5.12 -12.18
C ALA A 90 -8.73 -4.70 -12.70
N GLY A 91 -9.33 -3.71 -12.04
CA GLY A 91 -10.65 -3.17 -12.37
C GLY A 91 -11.19 -2.33 -11.21
N ASN A 92 -12.41 -1.83 -11.35
CA ASN A 92 -13.12 -1.14 -10.26
C ASN A 92 -13.88 -2.11 -9.36
N LYS A 93 -14.50 -3.13 -9.94
CA LYS A 93 -15.29 -4.14 -9.21
C LYS A 93 -14.89 -5.55 -9.63
N ILE A 94 -14.86 -6.46 -8.67
CA ILE A 94 -14.62 -7.88 -8.95
C ILE A 94 -15.61 -8.76 -8.18
N LEU A 95 -16.20 -9.72 -8.88
CA LEU A 95 -16.95 -10.83 -8.30
C LEU A 95 -16.15 -12.09 -8.48
N ILE A 96 -15.99 -12.84 -7.40
CA ILE A 96 -15.24 -14.10 -7.34
C ILE A 96 -16.19 -15.16 -6.80
N GLU A 97 -16.48 -16.15 -7.64
CA GLU A 97 -17.12 -17.38 -7.18
C GLU A 97 -16.04 -18.42 -6.89
N VAL A 98 -16.11 -18.97 -5.68
CA VAL A 98 -15.27 -20.07 -5.24
C VAL A 98 -16.04 -21.37 -5.45
N GLN A 99 -15.51 -22.25 -6.31
CA GLN A 99 -16.12 -23.56 -6.55
C GLN A 99 -15.58 -24.59 -5.55
N ARG A 100 -16.40 -25.57 -5.17
CA ARG A 100 -16.01 -26.64 -4.21
C ARG A 100 -14.85 -27.49 -4.72
N CYS A 101 -14.64 -27.55 -6.03
CA CYS A 101 -13.50 -28.22 -6.66
C CYS A 101 -12.17 -27.42 -6.57
N GLY A 102 -12.16 -26.26 -5.90
CA GLY A 102 -10.97 -25.42 -5.72
C GLY A 102 -10.66 -24.50 -6.90
N LYS A 103 -11.56 -24.42 -7.89
CA LYS A 103 -11.50 -23.49 -9.01
C LYS A 103 -12.19 -22.18 -8.68
N TYR A 104 -11.83 -21.13 -9.42
CA TYR A 104 -12.45 -19.82 -9.29
C TYR A 104 -13.07 -19.39 -10.62
N ARG A 105 -14.24 -18.76 -10.55
CA ARG A 105 -14.82 -18.00 -11.68
C ARG A 105 -14.88 -16.54 -11.29
N ILE A 106 -14.48 -15.66 -12.20
CA ILE A 106 -14.47 -14.22 -11.92
C ILE A 106 -15.24 -13.43 -12.97
N ILE A 107 -15.77 -12.29 -12.53
CA ILE A 107 -16.33 -11.24 -13.37
C ILE A 107 -15.72 -9.92 -12.89
N ILE A 108 -15.25 -9.09 -13.82
CA ILE A 108 -14.64 -7.78 -13.53
C ILE A 108 -15.46 -6.70 -14.24
N ASP A 109 -15.74 -5.60 -13.52
CA ASP A 109 -16.40 -4.39 -14.05
C ASP A 109 -17.75 -4.61 -14.74
N ALA A 110 -18.47 -5.66 -14.36
CA ALA A 110 -19.86 -5.87 -14.74
C ALA A 110 -20.84 -5.31 -13.69
N ASP A 111 -22.08 -5.10 -14.12
CA ASP A 111 -23.18 -4.79 -13.21
C ASP A 111 -23.57 -6.04 -12.42
N ILE A 112 -23.07 -6.12 -11.19
CA ILE A 112 -23.29 -7.24 -10.30
C ILE A 112 -24.53 -6.99 -9.43
N ASN A 113 -25.55 -7.84 -9.58
CA ASN A 113 -26.73 -7.84 -8.72
C ASN A 113 -26.53 -8.81 -7.55
N ILE A 114 -26.09 -8.29 -6.41
CA ILE A 114 -25.82 -9.08 -5.20
C ILE A 114 -27.07 -9.82 -4.72
N ASN A 115 -28.26 -9.22 -4.81
CA ASN A 115 -29.48 -9.86 -4.29
C ASN A 115 -29.83 -11.13 -5.07
N LEU A 116 -29.57 -11.14 -6.38
CA LEU A 116 -29.77 -12.32 -7.21
C LEU A 116 -28.80 -13.45 -6.83
N ILE A 117 -27.54 -13.09 -6.57
CA ILE A 117 -26.48 -14.01 -6.15
C ILE A 117 -26.78 -14.59 -4.75
N ALA A 118 -27.10 -13.73 -3.79
CA ALA A 118 -27.31 -14.11 -2.39
C ALA A 118 -28.50 -15.07 -2.18
N GLY A 119 -29.47 -15.10 -3.10
CA GLY A 119 -30.57 -16.05 -3.05
C GLY A 119 -30.15 -17.52 -3.12
N LYS A 120 -29.02 -17.82 -3.78
CA LYS A 120 -28.52 -19.18 -4.04
C LYS A 120 -27.15 -19.45 -3.42
N SER A 121 -26.58 -18.46 -2.73
CA SER A 121 -25.19 -18.49 -2.29
C SER A 121 -25.02 -17.77 -0.96
N ILE A 122 -23.86 -18.01 -0.38
CA ILE A 122 -23.33 -17.16 0.66
C ILE A 122 -22.40 -16.15 -0.01
N VAL A 123 -22.58 -14.87 0.31
CA VAL A 123 -21.80 -13.78 -0.28
C VAL A 123 -21.12 -12.96 0.81
N TYR A 124 -19.85 -12.67 0.60
CA TYR A 124 -19.09 -11.65 1.28
C TYR A 124 -18.83 -10.48 0.32
N SER A 125 -18.88 -9.25 0.82
CA SER A 125 -18.55 -8.04 0.06
C SER A 125 -17.70 -7.09 0.90
N TYR A 126 -16.62 -6.59 0.31
CA TYR A 126 -15.83 -5.47 0.81
C TYR A 126 -16.14 -4.23 -0.03
N VAL A 127 -16.45 -3.11 0.63
CA VAL A 127 -16.73 -1.81 0.01
C VAL A 127 -15.70 -0.80 0.46
N LYS A 128 -14.76 -0.45 -0.43
CA LYS A 128 -13.61 0.43 -0.10
C LYS A 128 -14.02 1.81 0.37
N LYS A 129 -15.01 2.43 -0.30
CA LYS A 129 -15.44 3.81 -0.01
C LYS A 129 -15.92 3.99 1.43
N THR A 130 -16.58 2.99 1.99
CA THR A 130 -17.12 3.02 3.37
C THR A 130 -16.27 2.20 4.34
N ASP A 131 -15.25 1.49 3.84
CA ASP A 131 -14.45 0.50 4.57
C ASP A 131 -15.34 -0.53 5.30
N GLU A 132 -16.39 -1.00 4.59
CA GLU A 132 -17.38 -1.90 5.13
C GLU A 132 -17.20 -3.32 4.61
N GLU A 133 -17.31 -4.28 5.52
CA GLU A 133 -17.37 -5.70 5.23
C GLU A 133 -18.78 -6.23 5.55
N LEU A 134 -19.42 -6.79 4.52
CA LEU A 134 -20.81 -7.20 4.54
C LEU A 134 -20.94 -8.67 4.14
N PHE A 135 -21.87 -9.36 4.78
CA PHE A 135 -22.30 -10.69 4.39
C PHE A 135 -23.76 -10.68 3.97
N TYR A 136 -24.05 -11.28 2.81
CA TYR A 136 -25.40 -11.45 2.30
C TYR A 136 -25.76 -12.93 2.27
N ILE A 137 -26.93 -13.25 2.80
CA ILE A 137 -27.54 -14.57 2.79
C ILE A 137 -29.01 -14.38 2.47
N LYS A 138 -29.42 -14.76 1.26
CA LYS A 138 -30.74 -14.47 0.71
C LYS A 138 -31.09 -12.97 0.87
N ASP A 139 -32.08 -12.65 1.69
CA ASP A 139 -32.58 -11.31 1.97
C ASP A 139 -31.93 -10.66 3.22
N LYS A 140 -31.08 -11.40 3.94
CA LYS A 140 -30.41 -10.93 5.16
C LYS A 140 -29.03 -10.37 4.86
N ILE A 141 -28.71 -9.28 5.56
CA ILE A 141 -27.41 -8.60 5.49
C ILE A 141 -26.86 -8.50 6.90
N SER A 142 -25.60 -8.91 7.08
CA SER A 142 -24.85 -8.73 8.33
C SER A 142 -23.60 -7.93 8.06
N LYS A 143 -23.37 -6.89 8.86
CA LYS A 143 -22.16 -6.06 8.80
C LYS A 143 -21.15 -6.54 9.84
N LEU A 144 -19.91 -6.71 9.43
CA LEU A 144 -18.80 -6.93 10.36
C LEU A 144 -18.38 -5.59 10.98
N PRO A 145 -18.20 -5.51 12.31
CA PRO A 145 -17.70 -4.29 12.94
C PRO A 145 -16.23 -4.06 12.62
N ALA A 146 -15.79 -2.80 12.48
CA ALA A 146 -14.38 -2.52 12.20
C ALA A 146 -13.45 -3.03 13.32
N ILE A 147 -12.29 -3.57 12.93
CA ILE A 147 -11.27 -4.04 13.87
C ILE A 147 -10.21 -2.95 14.05
N PRO A 148 -9.94 -2.47 15.28
CA PRO A 148 -8.84 -1.55 15.51
C PRO A 148 -7.49 -2.13 15.06
N GLY A 149 -6.81 -1.44 14.14
CA GLY A 149 -5.45 -1.79 13.69
C GLY A 149 -5.38 -2.89 12.61
N ALA A 150 -6.51 -3.31 12.06
CA ALA A 150 -6.58 -4.20 10.90
C ALA A 150 -7.50 -3.61 9.84
N ASP A 151 -7.18 -3.86 8.57
CA ASP A 151 -8.00 -3.38 7.46
C ASP A 151 -9.23 -4.27 7.21
N THR A 152 -9.11 -5.55 7.53
CA THR A 152 -10.18 -6.54 7.36
C THR A 152 -9.96 -7.70 8.33
N TYR A 153 -11.03 -8.44 8.58
CA TYR A 153 -10.99 -9.73 9.29
C TYR A 153 -10.08 -10.77 8.61
N PHE A 154 -9.82 -10.63 7.31
CA PHE A 154 -9.20 -11.67 6.48
C PHE A 154 -7.79 -11.31 6.00
N SER A 155 -7.27 -10.14 6.35
CA SER A 155 -5.93 -9.69 5.96
C SER A 155 -5.39 -8.59 6.88
N ILE A 156 -4.11 -8.69 7.22
CA ILE A 156 -3.39 -7.71 8.07
C ILE A 156 -2.10 -7.20 7.42
N GLN A 157 -1.69 -7.70 6.26
CA GLN A 157 -0.46 -7.27 5.58
C GLN A 157 -0.82 -6.67 4.22
N THR A 158 -1.10 -5.37 4.25
CA THR A 158 -1.58 -4.56 3.13
C THR A 158 -0.60 -3.43 2.83
N PHE A 159 -0.73 -2.85 1.64
CA PHE A 159 -0.03 -1.63 1.27
C PHE A 159 -0.43 -0.43 2.14
N LYS A 160 -1.68 -0.39 2.63
CA LYS A 160 -2.19 0.65 3.53
C LYS A 160 -1.37 0.79 4.81
N LYS A 161 -0.91 -0.32 5.41
CA LYS A 161 -0.02 -0.26 6.58
C LYS A 161 1.33 0.40 6.30
N LEU A 162 1.86 0.25 5.09
CA LEU A 162 3.08 0.96 4.68
C LEU A 162 2.79 2.46 4.52
N GLU A 163 1.66 2.81 3.92
CA GLU A 163 1.20 4.19 3.76
C GLU A 163 1.05 4.89 5.11
N ASP A 164 0.37 4.26 6.07
CA ASP A 164 0.24 4.74 7.46
C ASP A 164 1.61 4.89 8.14
N ALA A 165 2.52 3.94 7.92
CA ALA A 165 3.87 4.00 8.49
C ALA A 165 4.67 5.18 7.93
N LEU A 166 4.55 5.46 6.63
CA LEU A 166 5.22 6.61 6.00
C LEU A 166 4.67 7.94 6.53
N GLU A 167 3.36 8.05 6.74
CA GLU A 167 2.75 9.23 7.37
C GLU A 167 3.22 9.42 8.81
N GLN A 168 3.24 8.34 9.60
CA GLN A 168 3.76 8.38 10.96
C GLN A 168 5.25 8.76 11.00
N TYR A 169 6.05 8.25 10.06
CA TYR A 169 7.45 8.61 9.92
C TYR A 169 7.61 10.11 9.62
N ALA A 170 6.79 10.64 8.71
CA ALA A 170 6.75 12.06 8.36
C ALA A 170 6.58 12.94 9.61
N ILE A 171 5.54 12.66 10.39
CA ILE A 171 5.13 13.47 11.54
C ILE A 171 6.07 13.27 12.73
N LYS A 172 6.38 12.02 13.08
CA LYS A 172 7.07 11.68 14.34
C LYS A 172 8.59 11.75 14.24
N ARG A 173 9.18 11.69 13.03
CA ARG A 173 10.64 11.64 12.86
C ARG A 173 11.17 12.74 11.96
N VAL A 174 10.54 12.93 10.80
CA VAL A 174 11.12 13.77 9.74
C VAL A 174 10.88 15.24 9.96
N LEU A 175 9.65 15.63 10.33
CA LEU A 175 9.23 17.02 10.48
C LEU A 175 10.24 17.84 11.30
N TYR A 176 10.65 17.32 12.45
CA TYR A 176 11.64 17.96 13.33
C TYR A 176 13.03 17.32 13.29
N SER A 177 13.27 16.33 12.41
CA SER A 177 14.55 15.62 12.29
C SER A 177 15.07 15.08 13.63
N GLU A 178 14.23 14.36 14.38
CA GLU A 178 14.54 14.04 15.78
C GLU A 178 15.46 12.84 15.98
N CYS A 179 15.48 11.91 15.02
CA CYS A 179 16.31 10.71 15.13
C CYS A 179 17.80 11.00 14.84
N PRO A 180 18.73 10.19 15.39
CA PRO A 180 20.16 10.41 15.20
C PRO A 180 20.61 10.46 13.73
N PHE A 181 20.03 9.60 12.88
CA PHE A 181 20.30 9.62 11.43
C PHE A 181 19.99 10.98 10.83
N LEU A 182 18.75 11.46 10.94
CA LEU A 182 18.34 12.73 10.34
C LEU A 182 19.10 13.92 10.93
N LYS A 183 19.39 13.94 12.23
CA LYS A 183 20.27 14.95 12.84
C LYS A 183 21.64 15.00 12.17
N SER A 184 22.22 13.84 11.90
CA SER A 184 23.55 13.73 11.30
C SER A 184 23.61 14.19 9.83
N ALA A 185 22.47 14.16 9.11
CA ALA A 185 22.38 14.59 7.71
C ALA A 185 22.55 16.11 7.55
N TRP A 186 22.20 16.88 8.57
CA TRP A 186 22.30 18.34 8.56
C TRP A 186 23.74 18.83 8.74
N LEU A 187 24.08 19.92 8.06
CA LEU A 187 25.38 20.59 8.23
C LEU A 187 25.48 21.27 9.60
N THR A 188 24.40 21.92 10.04
CA THR A 188 24.27 22.63 11.32
C THR A 188 22.93 22.31 11.98
N ASP A 189 22.83 22.59 13.29
CA ASP A 189 21.60 22.40 14.07
C ASP A 189 20.42 23.27 13.60
N ASP A 190 20.69 24.31 12.80
CA ASP A 190 19.66 25.19 12.25
C ASP A 190 18.90 24.57 11.06
N LYS A 191 19.38 23.42 10.53
CA LYS A 191 18.70 22.61 9.51
C LYS A 191 18.35 23.42 8.24
N ILE A 192 19.30 24.25 7.82
CA ILE A 192 19.20 25.08 6.61
C ILE A 192 19.77 24.33 5.39
N PHE A 193 20.92 23.66 5.58
CA PHE A 193 21.62 22.92 4.53
C PHE A 193 21.95 21.50 4.99
N PHE A 194 21.84 20.55 4.08
CA PHE A 194 22.40 19.21 4.29
C PHE A 194 23.92 19.22 4.14
N LYS A 195 24.55 18.20 4.74
CA LYS A 195 25.89 17.78 4.33
C LYS A 195 25.86 17.22 2.90
N PRO A 196 26.99 17.16 2.18
CA PRO A 196 27.03 16.59 0.85
C PRO A 196 26.58 15.11 0.86
N LYS A 197 25.82 14.71 -0.16
CA LYS A 197 25.32 13.33 -0.36
C LYS A 197 24.53 12.76 0.84
N PRO A 198 23.43 13.40 1.28
CA PRO A 198 22.67 12.95 2.46
C PRO A 198 21.81 11.69 2.21
N GLU A 199 21.63 11.30 0.95
CA GLU A 199 20.67 10.28 0.50
C GLU A 199 20.77 8.94 1.25
N ALA A 200 21.98 8.42 1.45
CA ALA A 200 22.19 7.18 2.22
C ALA A 200 21.72 7.30 3.68
N ILE A 201 21.97 8.45 4.33
CA ILE A 201 21.55 8.70 5.72
C ILE A 201 20.02 8.78 5.81
N LEU A 202 19.38 9.45 4.84
CA LEU A 202 17.92 9.57 4.77
C LEU A 202 17.27 8.20 4.55
N ARG A 203 17.84 7.40 3.64
CA ARG A 203 17.43 6.02 3.38
C ARG A 203 17.58 5.12 4.61
N ASP A 204 18.71 5.18 5.28
CA ASP A 204 18.96 4.37 6.47
C ASP A 204 18.01 4.75 7.60
N SER A 205 17.70 6.04 7.76
CA SER A 205 16.70 6.49 8.72
C SER A 205 15.31 5.92 8.44
N LEU A 206 14.87 5.91 7.18
CA LEU A 206 13.58 5.35 6.81
C LEU A 206 13.60 3.82 7.00
N THR A 207 14.64 3.16 6.51
CA THR A 207 14.84 1.71 6.64
C THR A 207 14.75 1.25 8.10
N ASP A 208 15.46 1.92 9.00
CA ASP A 208 15.44 1.62 10.43
C ASP A 208 14.03 1.75 11.03
N PHE A 209 13.34 2.85 10.71
CA PHE A 209 11.97 3.07 11.16
C PHE A 209 11.02 1.98 10.66
N LEU A 210 11.09 1.62 9.38
CA LEU A 210 10.22 0.61 8.78
C LEU A 210 10.46 -0.78 9.41
N LYS A 211 11.72 -1.16 9.63
CA LYS A 211 12.09 -2.42 10.31
C LYS A 211 11.50 -2.55 11.71
N ILE A 212 11.39 -1.42 12.43
CA ILE A 212 10.82 -1.39 13.78
C ILE A 212 9.28 -1.35 13.72
N THR A 213 8.70 -0.73 12.70
CA THR A 213 7.27 -0.41 12.65
C THR A 213 6.41 -1.56 12.15
N PHE A 214 6.85 -2.34 11.15
CA PHE A 214 6.05 -3.46 10.65
C PHE A 214 6.85 -4.73 10.41
N ARG A 215 6.13 -5.84 10.47
CA ARG A 215 6.64 -7.21 10.33
C ARG A 215 6.73 -7.57 8.85
N ALA A 216 7.71 -6.97 8.17
CA ALA A 216 8.08 -7.32 6.81
C ALA A 216 9.60 -7.33 6.67
N GLU A 217 10.08 -7.97 5.61
CA GLU A 217 11.48 -7.89 5.26
C GLU A 217 11.77 -6.56 4.56
N VAL A 218 12.54 -5.69 5.21
CA VAL A 218 12.94 -4.38 4.68
C VAL A 218 14.43 -4.42 4.36
N ARG A 219 14.78 -4.31 3.08
CA ARG A 219 16.16 -4.37 2.60
C ARG A 219 16.53 -3.07 1.87
N PRO A 220 17.61 -2.38 2.26
CA PRO A 220 18.15 -1.26 1.48
C PRO A 220 18.90 -1.78 0.24
N GLU A 221 19.05 -0.91 -0.77
CA GLU A 221 19.89 -1.08 -1.96
C GLU A 221 19.74 -2.45 -2.63
N GLN A 222 18.52 -2.80 -3.04
CA GLN A 222 18.29 -4.06 -3.73
C GLN A 222 18.43 -3.87 -5.24
N ILE A 223 19.25 -4.70 -5.87
CA ILE A 223 19.38 -4.76 -7.32
C ILE A 223 18.06 -5.32 -7.86
N VAL A 224 17.25 -4.45 -8.49
CA VAL A 224 15.99 -4.82 -9.16
C VAL A 224 16.23 -5.02 -10.66
N ASP A 225 17.21 -4.32 -11.24
CA ASP A 225 17.73 -4.58 -12.58
C ASP A 225 19.27 -4.52 -12.61
N THR A 226 19.87 -4.95 -13.71
CA THR A 226 21.33 -4.98 -13.88
C THR A 226 22.00 -3.61 -13.92
N SER A 227 21.25 -2.51 -13.89
CA SER A 227 21.76 -1.15 -14.04
C SER A 227 21.72 -0.32 -12.76
N HIS A 228 20.67 -0.38 -11.93
CA HIS A 228 20.59 0.43 -10.71
C HIS A 228 19.73 -0.23 -9.59
N PRO A 229 20.20 -0.21 -8.32
CA PRO A 229 19.41 -0.70 -7.20
C PRO A 229 18.30 0.28 -6.81
N VAL A 230 17.16 -0.26 -6.37
CA VAL A 230 16.12 0.52 -5.67
C VAL A 230 16.60 0.86 -4.26
N ASP A 231 16.22 2.03 -3.75
CA ASP A 231 16.65 2.47 -2.42
C ASP A 231 16.19 1.52 -1.30
N ILE A 232 14.91 1.15 -1.27
CA ILE A 232 14.38 0.20 -0.29
C ILE A 232 13.39 -0.75 -0.95
N LYS A 233 13.53 -2.04 -0.68
CA LYS A 233 12.53 -3.07 -1.01
C LYS A 233 11.90 -3.59 0.28
N VAL A 234 10.57 -3.59 0.32
CA VAL A 234 9.78 -4.22 1.37
C VAL A 234 9.12 -5.46 0.81
N THR A 235 9.32 -6.61 1.45
CA THR A 235 8.69 -7.88 1.06
C THR A 235 7.91 -8.44 2.24
N TRP A 236 6.63 -8.72 2.03
CA TRP A 236 5.83 -9.45 3.02
C TRP A 236 5.90 -10.93 2.68
N SER A 237 6.43 -11.75 3.58
CA SER A 237 6.70 -13.17 3.30
C SER A 237 5.44 -14.05 3.26
N THR A 238 4.38 -13.65 3.96
CA THR A 238 3.13 -14.41 4.10
C THR A 238 2.02 -13.97 3.15
N VAL A 239 2.26 -12.93 2.35
CA VAL A 239 1.35 -12.46 1.31
C VAL A 239 2.12 -12.17 0.03
N ASN A 240 1.41 -12.04 -1.09
CA ASN A 240 2.02 -11.90 -2.39
C ASN A 240 2.40 -10.45 -2.74
N ARG A 241 2.96 -9.69 -1.78
CA ARG A 241 3.16 -8.23 -1.90
C ARG A 241 4.63 -7.84 -1.82
N VAL A 242 5.00 -6.87 -2.65
CA VAL A 242 6.31 -6.21 -2.67
C VAL A 242 6.09 -4.70 -2.79
N ALA A 243 6.79 -3.91 -1.99
CA ALA A 243 6.88 -2.47 -2.20
C ALA A 243 8.30 -2.08 -2.60
N LEU A 244 8.40 -1.22 -3.61
CA LEU A 244 9.64 -0.60 -4.06
C LEU A 244 9.58 0.87 -3.65
N ILE A 245 10.53 1.34 -2.85
CA ILE A 245 10.58 2.72 -2.38
C ILE A 245 11.79 3.39 -3.01
N GLU A 246 11.54 4.45 -3.76
CA GLU A 246 12.57 5.34 -4.31
C GLU A 246 12.64 6.62 -3.47
N ILE A 247 13.84 7.03 -3.09
CA ILE A 247 14.07 8.20 -2.25
C ILE A 247 14.68 9.31 -3.09
N LYS A 248 14.16 10.53 -2.90
CA LYS A 248 14.78 11.75 -3.37
C LYS A 248 14.83 12.78 -2.24
N TRP A 249 15.73 13.74 -2.36
CA TRP A 249 15.79 14.87 -1.46
C TRP A 249 15.86 16.18 -2.24
N LEU A 250 15.23 17.21 -1.71
CA LEU A 250 15.17 18.55 -2.26
C LEU A 250 15.84 19.54 -1.31
N GLY A 251 16.38 20.61 -1.87
CA GLY A 251 17.10 21.63 -1.12
C GLY A 251 18.57 21.70 -1.51
N LYS A 252 19.37 22.26 -0.62
CA LYS A 252 20.78 22.54 -0.89
C LYS A 252 21.67 21.78 0.08
N SER A 253 22.81 21.32 -0.41
CA SER A 253 23.89 20.77 0.41
C SER A 253 25.17 21.57 0.27
N LEU A 254 25.96 21.56 1.34
CA LEU A 254 27.17 22.37 1.46
C LEU A 254 28.20 21.62 2.32
N SER A 255 29.48 21.70 1.96
CA SER A 255 30.57 21.06 2.73
C SER A 255 30.88 21.81 4.03
N ALA A 256 30.82 23.14 4.01
CA ALA A 256 30.99 24.02 5.15
C ALA A 256 30.31 25.37 4.87
N ILE A 257 29.85 26.06 5.91
CA ILE A 257 29.31 27.42 5.78
C ILE A 257 30.39 28.34 5.20
N GLY A 258 30.01 29.15 4.22
CA GLY A 258 30.92 30.03 3.50
C GLY A 258 31.75 29.36 2.40
N ALA A 259 31.48 28.10 2.06
CA ALA A 259 32.12 27.49 0.89
C ALA A 259 31.74 28.22 -0.41
N ASP A 260 32.63 28.14 -1.41
CA ASP A 260 32.50 28.89 -2.67
C ASP A 260 31.24 28.52 -3.46
N ASN A 261 30.81 27.25 -3.38
CA ASN A 261 29.69 26.72 -4.15
C ASN A 261 28.89 25.69 -3.34
N PHE A 262 27.60 25.55 -3.67
CA PHE A 262 26.78 24.45 -3.18
C PHE A 262 27.26 23.12 -3.77
N SER A 263 27.33 22.08 -2.96
CA SER A 263 27.61 20.72 -3.45
C SER A 263 26.47 20.16 -4.29
N SER A 264 25.23 20.51 -3.95
CA SER A 264 24.04 20.19 -4.74
C SER A 264 22.93 21.20 -4.45
N ASN A 265 22.04 21.41 -5.43
CA ASN A 265 20.88 22.28 -5.33
C ASN A 265 19.71 21.64 -6.08
N TYR A 266 18.97 20.77 -5.39
CA TYR A 266 17.87 20.02 -5.98
C TYR A 266 16.53 20.73 -5.79
N THR A 267 15.78 20.77 -6.88
CA THR A 267 14.44 21.37 -7.00
C THR A 267 13.42 20.28 -7.35
N ASP A 268 12.17 20.65 -7.60
CA ASP A 268 11.11 19.74 -8.04
C ASP A 268 11.50 18.84 -9.22
N ALA A 269 12.44 19.29 -10.06
CA ALA A 269 13.00 18.47 -11.14
C ALA A 269 13.55 17.13 -10.63
N ARG A 270 14.23 17.12 -9.48
CA ARG A 270 14.81 15.90 -8.89
C ARG A 270 13.74 14.92 -8.41
N ALA A 271 12.61 15.41 -7.92
CA ALA A 271 11.48 14.57 -7.57
C ALA A 271 10.82 13.96 -8.80
N ARG A 272 10.70 14.72 -9.90
CA ARG A 272 10.19 14.21 -11.19
C ARG A 272 11.09 13.13 -11.79
N GLU A 273 12.41 13.33 -11.74
CA GLU A 273 13.39 12.30 -12.12
C GLU A 273 13.18 11.01 -11.31
N GLY A 274 13.00 11.12 -9.99
CA GLY A 274 12.70 9.96 -9.14
C GLY A 274 11.38 9.26 -9.50
N ALA A 275 10.35 10.02 -9.89
CA ALA A 275 9.08 9.44 -10.32
C ALA A 275 9.24 8.62 -11.61
N GLN A 276 9.99 9.16 -12.58
CA GLN A 276 10.30 8.45 -13.82
C GLN A 276 11.09 7.17 -13.53
N GLN A 277 12.17 7.28 -12.75
CA GLN A 277 13.04 6.16 -12.38
C GLN A 277 12.25 5.04 -11.67
N LEU A 278 11.37 5.40 -10.74
CA LEU A 278 10.52 4.41 -10.07
C LEU A 278 9.55 3.72 -11.04
N SER A 279 9.02 4.44 -12.03
CA SER A 279 8.16 3.82 -13.06
C SER A 279 8.92 2.78 -13.90
N GLU A 280 10.19 3.07 -14.23
CA GLU A 280 11.07 2.16 -14.96
C GLU A 280 11.38 0.91 -14.13
N TYR A 281 11.61 1.07 -12.82
CA TYR A 281 11.78 -0.07 -11.89
C TYR A 281 10.54 -0.95 -11.80
N LEU A 282 9.35 -0.37 -11.77
CA LEU A 282 8.10 -1.15 -11.73
C LEU A 282 7.93 -1.98 -13.00
N ASP A 283 8.23 -1.40 -14.17
CA ASP A 283 8.17 -2.11 -15.45
C ASP A 283 9.18 -3.27 -15.51
N ALA A 284 10.42 -3.03 -15.07
CA ALA A 284 11.46 -4.06 -15.00
C ALA A 284 11.09 -5.18 -14.01
N ASN A 285 10.60 -4.82 -12.83
CA ASN A 285 10.21 -5.77 -11.79
C ASN A 285 9.01 -6.63 -12.23
N LYS A 286 8.04 -6.07 -12.95
CA LYS A 286 6.90 -6.81 -13.49
C LYS A 286 7.32 -7.91 -14.47
N ILE A 287 8.40 -7.71 -15.21
CA ILE A 287 8.97 -8.74 -16.10
C ILE A 287 9.64 -9.85 -15.28
N GLN A 288 10.35 -9.50 -14.21
CA GLN A 288 11.11 -10.47 -13.40
C GLN A 288 10.24 -11.30 -12.45
N ILE A 289 9.24 -10.67 -11.83
CA ILE A 289 8.34 -11.30 -10.85
C ILE A 289 6.87 -10.99 -11.18
N PRO A 290 6.34 -11.47 -12.32
CA PRO A 290 4.99 -11.14 -12.80
C PRO A 290 3.89 -11.59 -11.83
N ASP A 291 4.17 -12.61 -11.02
CA ASP A 291 3.22 -13.19 -10.08
C ASP A 291 3.16 -12.44 -8.75
N LYS A 292 3.84 -11.30 -8.57
CA LYS A 292 3.85 -10.53 -7.30
C LYS A 292 3.09 -9.22 -7.46
N ASN A 293 2.20 -8.91 -6.51
CA ASN A 293 1.63 -7.57 -6.40
C ASN A 293 2.73 -6.61 -5.98
N THR A 294 3.18 -5.79 -6.91
CA THR A 294 4.24 -4.80 -6.66
C THR A 294 3.64 -3.40 -6.69
N LYS A 295 3.99 -2.58 -5.69
CA LYS A 295 3.60 -1.17 -5.64
C LYS A 295 4.82 -0.27 -5.38
N GLY A 296 4.96 0.78 -6.17
CA GLY A 296 6.05 1.76 -6.07
C GLY A 296 5.66 2.93 -5.17
N TYR A 297 6.63 3.42 -4.39
CA TYR A 297 6.48 4.58 -3.51
C TYR A 297 7.63 5.56 -3.74
N LEU A 298 7.31 6.78 -4.20
CA LEU A 298 8.29 7.86 -4.23
C LEU A 298 8.24 8.63 -2.91
N VAL A 299 9.36 8.65 -2.18
CA VAL A 299 9.50 9.39 -0.92
C VAL A 299 10.45 10.56 -1.12
N VAL A 300 9.98 11.79 -0.88
CA VAL A 300 10.73 13.02 -1.12
C VAL A 300 10.97 13.76 0.18
N PHE A 301 12.22 13.78 0.65
CA PHE A 301 12.63 14.63 1.77
C PHE A 301 12.80 16.08 1.30
N ASP A 302 11.97 17.00 1.78
CA ASP A 302 11.99 18.39 1.34
C ASP A 302 12.63 19.33 2.37
N ALA A 303 13.88 19.69 2.12
CA ALA A 303 14.67 20.63 2.90
C ALA A 303 14.83 22.00 2.21
N ARG A 304 14.00 22.33 1.21
CA ARG A 304 14.13 23.61 0.49
C ARG A 304 13.87 24.80 1.40
N ARG A 305 14.64 25.86 1.17
CA ARG A 305 14.56 27.17 1.85
C ARG A 305 14.63 28.28 0.80
N LYS A 306 13.88 29.37 1.00
CA LYS A 306 13.88 30.50 0.05
C LYS A 306 15.05 31.44 0.32
N GLY A 307 15.69 31.94 -0.74
CA GLY A 307 16.63 33.07 -0.66
C GLY A 307 17.96 32.78 0.06
N THR A 308 18.37 31.52 0.19
CA THR A 308 19.61 31.12 0.88
C THR A 308 20.84 31.18 -0.04
N ASN A 309 21.97 31.61 0.51
CA ASN A 309 23.31 31.58 -0.10
C ASN A 309 24.29 30.79 0.79
N THR A 310 25.53 30.57 0.35
CA THR A 310 26.49 29.71 1.09
C THR A 310 26.90 30.26 2.45
N ASN A 311 26.68 31.56 2.71
CA ASN A 311 26.93 32.22 4.00
C ASN A 311 25.70 32.23 4.93
N THR A 312 24.56 31.69 4.50
CA THR A 312 23.34 31.68 5.31
C THR A 312 23.50 30.75 6.51
N ASN A 313 23.48 31.30 7.72
CA ASN A 313 23.60 30.57 8.98
C ASN A 313 22.37 30.68 9.89
N SER A 314 21.41 31.53 9.53
CA SER A 314 20.10 31.64 10.19
C SER A 314 19.01 31.88 9.14
N ILE A 315 17.75 31.63 9.51
CA ILE A 315 16.62 31.84 8.61
C ILE A 315 15.37 32.28 9.38
N ASP A 316 14.66 33.24 8.79
CA ASP A 316 13.35 33.69 9.29
C ASP A 316 12.22 32.70 8.92
N ALA A 317 11.08 32.82 9.60
CA ALA A 317 9.93 31.94 9.39
C ALA A 317 9.41 31.98 7.95
N GLU A 318 9.37 33.14 7.30
CA GLU A 318 8.82 33.29 5.95
C GLU A 318 9.65 32.49 4.94
N LYS A 319 10.99 32.64 4.97
CA LYS A 319 11.89 31.94 4.07
C LYS A 319 12.06 30.46 4.43
N GLY A 320 12.04 30.15 5.73
CA GLY A 320 12.18 28.80 6.25
C GLY A 320 10.99 27.91 5.90
N HIS A 321 9.76 28.45 6.00
CA HIS A 321 8.52 27.74 5.72
C HIS A 321 7.93 28.00 4.33
N HIS A 322 8.63 28.76 3.47
CA HIS A 322 8.14 29.12 2.14
C HIS A 322 7.61 27.92 1.34
N TYR A 323 8.29 26.78 1.44
CA TYR A 323 7.91 25.57 0.71
C TYR A 323 6.98 24.65 1.49
N ARG A 324 6.65 24.90 2.76
CA ARG A 324 5.92 23.95 3.64
C ARG A 324 4.67 23.38 2.97
N ASN A 325 3.88 24.25 2.34
CA ASN A 325 2.64 23.89 1.64
C ASN A 325 2.77 23.94 0.10
N ALA A 326 3.99 24.02 -0.43
CA ALA A 326 4.25 24.06 -1.86
C ALA A 326 4.40 22.64 -2.42
N GLU A 327 3.29 22.09 -2.89
CA GLU A 327 3.25 20.74 -3.47
C GLU A 327 4.00 20.65 -4.80
N ILE A 328 4.60 19.48 -5.03
CA ILE A 328 5.35 19.18 -6.25
C ILE A 328 4.37 18.79 -7.35
N ILE A 329 4.45 19.45 -8.50
CA ILE A 329 3.66 19.08 -9.67
C ILE A 329 4.45 18.03 -10.47
N TYR A 330 3.92 16.82 -10.49
CA TYR A 330 4.45 15.71 -11.29
C TYR A 330 3.85 15.71 -12.69
N ASN A 331 4.69 15.44 -13.69
CA ASN A 331 4.29 15.25 -15.07
C ASN A 331 5.23 14.23 -15.73
N PRO A 332 4.76 13.04 -16.11
CA PRO A 332 3.38 12.57 -15.96
C PRO A 332 3.01 12.31 -14.49
N LYS A 333 1.71 12.31 -14.18
CA LYS A 333 1.18 11.97 -12.87
C LYS A 333 1.01 10.46 -12.75
N TYR A 334 2.11 9.75 -12.51
CA TYR A 334 2.11 8.29 -12.52
C TYR A 334 1.11 7.66 -11.56
N ASP A 335 0.83 8.29 -10.41
CA ASP A 335 -0.16 7.85 -9.42
C ASP A 335 -1.62 7.91 -9.91
N GLU A 336 -1.91 8.79 -10.88
CA GLU A 336 -3.23 8.84 -11.54
C GLU A 336 -3.30 7.91 -12.76
N LEU A 337 -2.15 7.58 -13.35
CA LEU A 337 -2.05 6.80 -14.60
C LEU A 337 -1.81 5.30 -14.36
N ARG A 338 -1.28 4.92 -13.20
CA ARG A 338 -0.86 3.56 -12.88
C ARG A 338 -1.39 3.15 -11.51
N THR A 339 -1.93 1.94 -11.42
CA THR A 339 -2.40 1.35 -10.16
C THR A 339 -1.26 0.82 -9.28
N ASP A 340 -0.11 0.53 -9.89
CA ASP A 340 1.10 0.05 -9.22
C ASP A 340 2.02 1.19 -8.75
N PHE A 341 1.61 2.45 -8.88
CA PHE A 341 2.37 3.63 -8.45
C PHE A 341 1.57 4.39 -7.38
N ALA A 342 2.07 4.42 -6.15
CA ALA A 342 1.44 5.15 -5.06
C ALA A 342 1.64 6.67 -5.22
N LYS A 343 0.70 7.45 -4.67
CA LYS A 343 0.84 8.90 -4.58
C LYS A 343 2.18 9.26 -3.91
N PRO A 344 3.01 10.13 -4.53
CA PRO A 344 4.28 10.54 -3.93
C PRO A 344 4.12 11.10 -2.52
N VAL A 345 4.99 10.67 -1.61
CA VAL A 345 4.99 11.10 -0.21
C VAL A 345 6.07 12.16 -0.02
N ARG A 346 5.63 13.41 0.22
CA ARG A 346 6.51 14.54 0.48
C ARG A 346 6.68 14.75 1.98
N LEU A 347 7.92 14.69 2.44
CA LEU A 347 8.32 14.81 3.83
C LEU A 347 9.02 16.15 4.06
N PHE A 348 8.26 17.20 4.36
CA PHE A 348 8.85 18.51 4.66
C PHE A 348 9.62 18.46 5.99
N MET A 349 10.85 18.97 5.98
CA MET A 349 11.72 19.02 7.15
C MET A 349 11.84 20.46 7.63
N GLU A 350 11.41 20.74 8.87
CA GLU A 350 11.38 22.10 9.41
C GLU A 350 12.78 22.60 9.80
N PRO A 351 13.15 23.83 9.38
CA PRO A 351 14.35 24.49 9.89
C PRO A 351 14.16 24.96 11.33
N LYS A 352 15.27 25.25 12.00
CA LYS A 352 15.22 26.04 13.24
C LYS A 352 15.09 27.51 12.86
N ILE A 353 13.98 28.14 13.26
CA ILE A 353 13.72 29.55 12.98
C ILE A 353 14.34 30.44 14.05
N THR A 354 14.98 31.52 13.65
CA THR A 354 15.33 32.64 14.53
C THR A 354 14.18 33.64 14.59
N TYR A 355 13.75 33.99 15.80
CA TYR A 355 12.73 35.02 16.08
C TYR A 355 13.38 36.39 16.29
#